data_AF-A0A353V7K7-F1
#
_entry.id   AF-A0A353V7K7-F1
#
_cell.length_a   1.000
_cell.length_b   1.000
_cell.length_c   1.000
_cell.angle_alpha   90.00
_cell.angle_beta   90.00
_cell.angle_gamma   90.00
#
_symmetry.space_group_name_H-M   'P 1'
#
loop_
_entity.id
_entity.type
_entity.pdbx_description
1 polymer ?
#
loop_
_entity_poly.entity_id
_entity_poly.type
_entity_poly.pdbx_seq_one_letter_code
_entity_poly.pdbx_strand_id
1 'polypeptide(L)'
;MLRSDEELRKLGIDMKGLKPQVVAKLREKAADYASCMAVAKTLTAAAYSMPNAPEAPKPIAEYLAACGMPIVPHTTRCLVCRGLLDFKLFAEAKRGKAEIETSHSNPRLHRPDNVGFAHRACNIAQGNKTLDEFYDWIKEILRATSRCD
;
A
#
# COMPACT_ATOMS: atom_id res chain seq x y z
N MET A 1 -1.96 15.87 4.85
CA MET A 1 -3.26 16.47 5.23
C MET A 1 -3.56 16.36 6.72
N LEU A 2 -2.55 16.40 7.60
CA LEU A 2 -2.74 16.27 9.05
C LEU A 2 -2.88 17.64 9.76
N ARG A 3 -2.32 18.71 9.16
CA ARG A 3 -2.34 20.08 9.67
C ARG A 3 -3.75 20.69 9.76
N SER A 4 -3.95 21.66 10.62
CA SER A 4 -5.24 22.37 10.74
C SER A 4 -5.63 23.08 9.44
N ASP A 5 -6.93 23.37 9.25
CA ASP A 5 -7.40 24.12 8.09
C ASP A 5 -6.76 25.51 7.98
N GLU A 6 -6.44 26.15 9.12
CA GLU A 6 -5.76 27.45 9.14
C GLU A 6 -4.33 27.36 8.59
N GLU A 7 -3.57 26.34 9.00
CA GLU A 7 -2.24 26.09 8.49
C GLU A 7 -2.26 25.70 7.00
N LEU A 8 -3.24 24.89 6.58
CA LEU A 8 -3.40 24.53 5.17
C LEU A 8 -3.73 25.74 4.31
N ARG A 9 -4.53 26.68 4.82
CA ARG A 9 -4.83 27.94 4.14
C ARG A 9 -3.59 28.80 3.91
N LYS A 10 -2.64 28.80 4.86
CA LYS A 10 -1.32 29.47 4.70
C LYS A 10 -0.50 28.87 3.56
N LEU A 11 -0.79 27.62 3.16
CA LEU A 11 -0.18 26.92 2.02
C LEU A 11 -1.02 27.02 0.73
N GLY A 12 -2.06 27.87 0.70
CA GLY A 12 -2.94 28.04 -0.46
C GLY A 12 -3.99 26.94 -0.62
N ILE A 13 -4.20 26.09 0.40
CA ILE A 13 -5.21 25.02 0.38
C ILE A 13 -6.43 25.47 1.19
N ASP A 14 -7.51 25.85 0.50
CA ASP A 14 -8.78 26.19 1.15
C ASP A 14 -9.66 24.95 1.34
N MET A 15 -9.63 24.38 2.54
CA MET A 15 -10.45 23.22 2.90
C MET A 15 -11.94 23.54 3.00
N LYS A 16 -12.32 24.78 3.33
CA LYS A 16 -13.73 25.18 3.49
C LYS A 16 -14.45 25.33 2.15
N GLY A 17 -13.71 25.69 1.09
CA GLY A 17 -14.20 25.74 -0.28
C GLY A 17 -14.46 24.37 -0.91
N LEU A 18 -14.02 23.27 -0.28
CA LEU A 18 -14.19 21.91 -0.79
C LEU A 18 -15.49 21.27 -0.32
N LYS A 19 -16.03 20.34 -1.12
CA LYS A 19 -17.17 19.52 -0.71
C LYS A 19 -16.82 18.69 0.54
N PRO A 20 -17.74 18.51 1.51
CA PRO A 20 -17.45 17.78 2.76
C PRO A 20 -16.90 16.37 2.53
N GLN A 21 -17.39 15.66 1.51
CA GLN A 21 -16.91 14.33 1.14
C GLN A 21 -15.45 14.33 0.66
N VAL A 22 -14.99 15.41 0.01
CA VAL A 22 -13.60 15.56 -0.42
C VAL A 22 -12.71 15.82 0.78
N VAL A 23 -13.13 16.71 1.69
CA VAL A 23 -12.43 16.98 2.95
C VAL A 23 -12.27 15.69 3.76
N ALA A 24 -13.35 14.92 3.93
CA ALA A 24 -13.32 13.64 4.64
C ALA A 24 -12.29 12.68 4.03
N LYS A 25 -12.27 12.51 2.71
CA LYS A 25 -11.31 11.64 2.01
C LYS A 25 -9.85 12.11 2.15
N LEU A 26 -9.61 13.42 2.14
CA LEU A 26 -8.27 13.99 2.34
C LEU A 26 -7.77 13.75 3.77
N ARG A 27 -8.66 13.88 4.75
CA ARG A 27 -8.35 13.64 6.18
C ARG A 27 -8.19 12.17 6.50
N GLU A 28 -8.99 11.30 5.89
CA GLU A 28 -8.92 9.84 6.02
C GLU A 28 -7.54 9.27 5.61
N LYS A 29 -6.87 9.92 4.66
CA LYS A 29 -5.54 9.51 4.16
C LYS A 29 -4.38 10.28 4.80
N ALA A 30 -4.62 11.04 5.87
CA ALA A 30 -3.59 11.84 6.50
C ALA A 30 -2.62 10.97 7.31
N ALA A 31 -1.32 11.24 7.16
CA ALA A 31 -0.26 10.66 7.96
C ALA A 31 0.79 11.74 8.27
N ASP A 32 1.58 11.52 9.31
CA ASP A 32 2.73 12.37 9.63
C ASP A 32 3.91 12.08 8.68
N TYR A 33 4.86 13.01 8.63
CA TYR A 33 6.00 12.92 7.71
C TYR A 33 6.89 11.70 7.99
N ALA A 34 7.16 11.38 9.25
CA ALA A 34 8.04 10.27 9.60
C ALA A 34 7.43 8.93 9.19
N SER A 35 6.12 8.76 9.38
CA SER A 35 5.37 7.60 8.89
C SER A 35 5.42 7.46 7.38
N CYS A 36 5.20 8.56 6.62
CA CYS A 36 5.33 8.56 5.17
C CYS A 36 6.73 8.14 4.70
N MET A 37 7.78 8.68 5.33
CA MET A 37 9.16 8.34 4.99
C MET A 37 9.51 6.90 5.34
N ALA A 38 8.98 6.38 6.46
CA ALA A 38 9.17 4.98 6.84
C ALA A 38 8.50 4.04 5.83
N VAL A 39 7.26 4.33 5.42
CA VAL A 39 6.55 3.59 4.36
C VAL A 39 7.31 3.64 3.03
N ALA A 40 7.84 4.80 2.64
CA ALA A 40 8.61 4.93 1.40
C ALA A 40 9.85 4.01 1.40
N LYS A 41 10.58 3.94 2.52
CA LYS A 41 11.73 3.03 2.66
C LYS A 41 11.30 1.56 2.58
N THR A 42 10.22 1.18 3.26
CA THR A 42 9.68 -0.19 3.22
C THR A 42 9.29 -0.60 1.80
N LEU A 43 8.57 0.26 1.08
CA LEU A 43 8.15 -0.02 -0.29
C LEU A 43 9.34 -0.04 -1.25
N THR A 44 10.39 0.76 -1.01
CA THR A 44 11.62 0.72 -1.80
C THR A 44 12.35 -0.62 -1.62
N ALA A 45 12.52 -1.08 -0.38
CA ALA A 45 13.14 -2.37 -0.10
C ALA A 45 12.32 -3.52 -0.70
N ALA A 46 10.99 -3.46 -0.63
CA ALA A 46 10.10 -4.44 -1.25
C ALA A 46 10.23 -4.44 -2.78
N ALA A 47 10.31 -3.27 -3.42
CA ALA A 47 10.46 -3.17 -4.88
C ALA A 47 11.76 -3.85 -5.36
N TYR A 48 12.89 -3.60 -4.69
CA TYR A 48 14.16 -4.29 -5.00
C TYR A 48 14.17 -5.78 -4.64
N SER A 49 13.26 -6.22 -3.78
CA SER A 49 13.11 -7.61 -3.35
C SER A 49 12.17 -8.42 -4.25
N MET A 50 11.67 -7.84 -5.35
CA MET A 50 10.86 -8.54 -6.36
C MET A 50 11.73 -9.28 -7.38
N PRO A 51 11.26 -10.39 -7.99
CA PRO A 51 11.85 -10.93 -9.20
C PRO A 51 11.92 -9.88 -10.32
N ASN A 52 12.98 -9.98 -11.14
CA ASN A 52 13.27 -9.05 -12.25
C ASN A 52 13.44 -7.57 -11.83
N ALA A 53 13.61 -7.27 -10.54
CA ALA A 53 14.01 -5.95 -10.10
C ALA A 53 15.45 -5.65 -10.56
N PRO A 54 15.78 -4.39 -10.88
CA PRO A 54 17.17 -4.00 -11.09
C PRO A 54 17.97 -4.21 -9.80
N GLU A 55 19.28 -4.39 -9.93
CA GLU A 55 20.17 -4.41 -8.78
C GLU A 55 20.12 -3.07 -8.03
N ALA A 56 19.97 -3.13 -6.72
CA ALA A 56 19.96 -1.94 -5.89
C ALA A 56 21.37 -1.33 -5.82
N PRO A 57 21.54 -0.02 -6.07
CA PRO A 57 22.83 0.64 -5.86
C PRO A 57 23.32 0.40 -4.44
N LYS A 58 24.60 0.03 -4.28
CA LYS A 58 25.20 -0.32 -2.98
C LYS A 58 24.88 0.68 -1.86
N PRO A 59 24.99 2.01 -2.05
CA PRO A 59 24.64 2.97 -0.99
C PRO A 59 23.17 2.89 -0.54
N ILE A 60 22.26 2.57 -1.46
CA ILE A 60 20.83 2.41 -1.15
C ILE A 60 20.58 1.11 -0.38
N ALA A 61 21.20 0.01 -0.82
CA ALA A 61 21.09 -1.27 -0.13
C ALA A 61 21.60 -1.19 1.31
N GLU A 62 22.77 -0.56 1.52
CA GLU A 62 23.37 -0.35 2.84
C GLU A 62 22.49 0.56 3.71
N TYR A 63 21.97 1.66 3.16
CA TYR A 63 21.08 2.57 3.89
C TYR A 63 19.78 1.88 4.34
N LEU A 64 19.14 1.12 3.46
CA LEU A 64 17.90 0.41 3.77
C LEU A 64 18.15 -0.71 4.80
N ALA A 65 19.26 -1.45 4.69
CA ALA A 65 19.66 -2.43 5.68
C ALA A 65 19.89 -1.80 7.07
N ALA A 66 20.58 -0.65 7.14
CA ALA A 66 20.78 0.09 8.39
C ALA A 66 19.46 0.61 8.99
N CYS A 67 18.44 0.85 8.16
CA CYS A 67 17.08 1.20 8.60
C CYS A 67 16.25 -0.02 9.06
N GLY A 68 16.80 -1.23 9.08
CA GLY A 68 16.07 -2.46 9.40
C GLY A 68 15.18 -2.97 8.26
N MET A 69 15.45 -2.54 7.02
CA MET A 69 14.67 -2.90 5.83
C MET A 69 15.59 -3.55 4.78
N PRO A 70 16.22 -4.69 5.10
CA PRO A 70 17.15 -5.32 4.17
C PRO A 70 16.45 -5.74 2.89
N ILE A 71 17.15 -5.61 1.77
CA ILE A 71 16.69 -6.13 0.48
C ILE A 71 16.97 -7.63 0.48
N VAL A 72 15.93 -8.44 0.31
CA VAL A 72 16.05 -9.90 0.23
C VAL A 72 15.49 -10.35 -1.12
N PRO A 73 16.34 -10.77 -2.08
CA PRO A 73 15.90 -11.07 -3.43
C PRO A 73 14.76 -12.09 -3.49
N HIS A 74 13.81 -11.87 -4.40
CA HIS A 74 12.69 -12.79 -4.70
C HIS A 74 11.76 -13.11 -3.52
N THR A 75 11.59 -12.19 -2.57
CA THR A 75 10.75 -12.41 -1.38
C THR A 75 9.47 -11.59 -1.38
N THR A 76 9.35 -10.56 -2.21
CA THR A 76 8.18 -9.68 -2.18
C THR A 76 6.94 -10.37 -2.72
N ARG A 77 5.87 -10.34 -1.90
CA ARG A 77 4.60 -11.02 -2.15
C ARG A 77 3.45 -10.03 -2.10
N CYS A 78 2.40 -10.35 -2.84
CA CYS A 78 1.13 -9.65 -2.77
C CYS A 78 0.61 -9.73 -1.34
N LEU A 79 0.31 -8.56 -0.76
CA LEU A 79 -0.16 -8.44 0.62
C LEU A 79 -1.45 -9.23 0.87
N VAL A 80 -2.27 -9.42 -0.18
CA VAL A 80 -3.57 -10.10 -0.12
C VAL A 80 -3.46 -11.58 -0.52
N CYS A 81 -2.98 -11.91 -1.72
CA CYS A 81 -2.98 -13.31 -2.19
C CYS A 81 -1.71 -14.10 -1.84
N ARG A 82 -0.69 -13.44 -1.28
CA ARG A 82 0.62 -14.04 -0.90
C ARG A 82 1.44 -14.64 -2.05
N GLY A 83 0.95 -14.53 -3.29
CA GLY A 83 1.71 -14.83 -4.50
C GLY A 83 2.90 -13.88 -4.67
N LEU A 84 3.98 -14.34 -5.30
CA LEU A 84 5.13 -13.50 -5.62
C LEU A 84 4.73 -12.36 -6.56
N LEU A 85 5.30 -11.18 -6.35
CA LEU A 85 5.10 -10.01 -7.21
C LEU A 85 6.34 -9.78 -8.05
N ASP A 86 6.18 -9.74 -9.37
CA ASP A 86 7.24 -9.46 -10.32
C ASP A 86 7.39 -7.95 -10.54
N PHE A 87 8.63 -7.45 -10.56
CA PHE A 87 8.93 -6.05 -10.79
C PHE A 87 8.44 -5.56 -12.16
N LYS A 88 8.35 -6.44 -13.16
CA LYS A 88 7.82 -6.12 -14.49
C LYS A 88 6.39 -5.59 -14.46
N LEU A 89 5.60 -5.93 -13.43
CA LEU A 89 4.23 -5.43 -13.26
C LEU A 89 4.18 -3.90 -13.11
N PHE A 90 5.26 -3.24 -12.68
CA PHE A 90 5.34 -1.78 -12.69
C PHE A 90 5.42 -1.19 -14.10
N ALA A 91 6.08 -1.89 -15.03
CA ALA A 91 6.20 -1.45 -16.42
C ALA A 91 4.91 -1.64 -17.23
N GLU A 92 4.04 -2.55 -16.79
CA GLU A 92 2.73 -2.79 -17.41
C GLU A 92 1.69 -1.73 -17.04
N ALA A 93 2.02 -0.80 -16.12
CA ALA A 93 1.14 0.27 -15.71
C ALA A 93 0.84 1.22 -16.88
N LYS A 94 -0.45 1.34 -17.19
CA LYS A 94 -1.03 2.27 -18.17
C LYS A 94 -1.77 3.37 -17.44
N ARG A 95 -2.03 4.48 -18.13
CA ARG A 95 -2.85 5.57 -17.57
C ARG A 95 -4.20 5.03 -17.12
N GLY A 96 -4.49 5.14 -15.82
CA GLY A 96 -5.74 4.65 -15.21
C GLY A 96 -5.79 3.15 -14.87
N LYS A 97 -4.77 2.37 -15.23
CA LYS A 97 -4.70 0.93 -14.95
C LYS A 97 -3.27 0.52 -14.57
N ALA A 98 -3.05 0.22 -13.30
CA ALA A 98 -1.82 -0.42 -12.83
C ALA A 98 -2.08 -1.90 -12.59
N GLU A 99 -1.10 -2.78 -12.77
CA GLU A 99 -1.25 -4.20 -12.44
C GLU A 99 -0.89 -4.48 -10.96
N ILE A 100 -0.08 -3.60 -10.38
CA ILE A 100 0.37 -3.60 -8.99
C ILE A 100 0.09 -2.24 -8.33
N GLU A 101 -0.34 -2.24 -7.08
CA GLU A 101 -0.67 -1.03 -6.31
C GLU A 101 -0.08 -1.12 -4.90
N THR A 102 0.20 0.03 -4.29
CA THR A 102 0.43 0.09 -2.84
C THR A 102 -0.85 -0.28 -2.12
N SER A 103 -0.75 -1.20 -1.17
CA SER A 103 -1.87 -1.73 -0.40
C SER A 103 -1.61 -1.62 1.10
N HIS A 104 -2.68 -1.71 1.88
CA HIS A 104 -2.67 -1.62 3.34
C HIS A 104 -3.41 -2.82 3.92
N SER A 105 -2.78 -3.56 4.83
CA SER A 105 -3.41 -4.73 5.45
C SER A 105 -4.58 -4.35 6.35
N ASN A 106 -4.44 -3.22 7.07
CA ASN A 106 -5.51 -2.52 7.75
C ASN A 106 -5.76 -1.15 7.08
N PRO A 107 -6.95 -0.88 6.54
CA PRO A 107 -7.27 0.39 5.91
C PRO A 107 -6.98 1.60 6.82
N ARG A 108 -6.57 2.73 6.23
CA ARG A 108 -6.36 4.03 6.91
C ARG A 108 -5.20 4.07 7.92
N LEU A 109 -4.42 3.00 8.04
CA LEU A 109 -3.22 2.95 8.88
C LEU A 109 -1.95 3.05 8.01
N HIS A 110 -1.21 4.16 8.09
CA HIS A 110 -0.03 4.38 7.24
C HIS A 110 1.28 4.17 8.00
N ARG A 111 1.74 2.92 8.10
CA ARG A 111 2.96 2.51 8.81
C ARG A 111 3.69 1.36 8.10
N PRO A 112 5.01 1.19 8.30
CA PRO A 112 5.83 0.16 7.65
C PRO A 112 5.29 -1.27 7.72
N ASP A 113 4.75 -1.67 8.87
CA ASP A 113 4.23 -3.02 9.14
C ASP A 113 2.86 -3.28 8.50
N ASN A 114 2.18 -2.23 8.06
CA ASN A 114 0.83 -2.30 7.50
C ASN A 114 0.81 -2.16 5.97
N VAL A 115 1.90 -1.71 5.36
CA VAL A 115 1.97 -1.42 3.92
C VAL A 115 2.68 -2.53 3.17
N GLY A 116 2.30 -2.69 1.90
CA GLY A 116 3.02 -3.53 0.96
C GLY A 116 2.54 -3.26 -0.46
N PHE A 117 2.88 -4.15 -1.38
CA PHE A 117 2.31 -4.15 -2.71
C PHE A 117 1.25 -5.24 -2.83
N ALA A 118 0.26 -5.01 -3.68
CA ALA A 118 -0.73 -6.02 -4.04
C ALA A 118 -1.04 -5.96 -5.54
N HIS A 119 -1.42 -7.10 -6.13
CA HIS A 119 -2.07 -7.09 -7.43
C HIS A 119 -3.31 -6.21 -7.36
N ARG A 120 -3.57 -5.40 -8.38
CA ARG A 120 -4.72 -4.49 -8.42
C ARG A 120 -6.04 -5.19 -8.14
N ALA A 121 -6.27 -6.35 -8.77
CA ALA A 121 -7.49 -7.12 -8.56
C ALA A 121 -7.66 -7.52 -7.09
N CYS A 122 -6.57 -7.92 -6.42
CA CYS A 122 -6.61 -8.26 -5.00
C CYS A 122 -6.85 -7.05 -4.11
N ASN A 123 -6.21 -5.92 -4.41
CA ASN A 123 -6.37 -4.67 -3.66
C ASN A 123 -7.82 -4.15 -3.74
N ILE A 124 -8.41 -4.20 -4.94
CA ILE A 124 -9.82 -3.85 -5.15
C ILE A 124 -10.74 -4.83 -4.41
N ALA A 125 -10.46 -6.13 -4.48
CA ALA A 125 -11.26 -7.14 -3.81
C ALA A 125 -11.26 -6.98 -2.28
N GLN A 126 -10.12 -6.64 -1.67
CA GLN A 126 -10.03 -6.33 -0.25
C GLN A 126 -10.93 -5.13 0.13
N GLY A 127 -10.96 -4.09 -0.70
CA GLY A 127 -11.82 -2.93 -0.50
C GLY A 127 -11.50 -2.17 0.79
N ASN A 128 -12.51 -1.99 1.64
CA ASN A 128 -12.39 -1.28 2.92
C ASN A 128 -12.25 -2.22 4.13
N LYS A 129 -12.01 -3.52 3.90
CA LYS A 129 -11.82 -4.52 4.95
C LYS A 129 -10.36 -4.57 5.39
N THR A 130 -10.12 -4.91 6.64
CA THR A 130 -8.83 -5.47 7.04
C THR A 130 -8.58 -6.80 6.33
N LEU A 131 -7.34 -7.28 6.27
CA LEU A 131 -7.06 -8.60 5.68
C LEU A 131 -7.78 -9.73 6.43
N ASP A 132 -7.87 -9.64 7.77
CA ASP A 132 -8.55 -10.64 8.58
C ASP A 132 -10.05 -10.67 8.24
N GLU A 133 -10.70 -9.49 8.22
CA GLU A 133 -12.10 -9.36 7.79
C GLU A 133 -12.32 -9.85 6.35
N PHE A 134 -11.36 -9.60 5.45
CA PHE A 134 -11.44 -10.04 4.07
C PHE A 134 -11.32 -11.56 3.94
N TYR A 135 -10.40 -12.19 4.66
CA TYR A 135 -10.24 -13.64 4.65
C TYR A 135 -11.40 -14.35 5.34
N ASP A 136 -11.93 -13.80 6.43
CA ASP A 136 -13.12 -14.36 7.08
C ASP A 136 -14.34 -14.27 6.16
N TRP A 137 -14.52 -13.16 5.45
CA TRP A 137 -15.54 -13.03 4.42
C TRP A 137 -15.39 -14.06 3.28
N ILE A 138 -14.17 -14.33 2.82
CA ILE A 138 -13.91 -15.40 1.83
C ILE A 138 -14.31 -16.77 2.40
N LYS A 139 -13.96 -17.07 3.66
CA LYS A 139 -14.32 -18.34 4.31
C LYS A 139 -15.84 -18.50 4.41
N GLU A 140 -16.57 -17.44 4.70
CA GLU A 140 -18.04 -17.46 4.76
C GLU A 140 -18.66 -17.76 3.40
N ILE A 141 -18.18 -17.12 2.33
CA ILE A 141 -18.62 -17.41 0.95
C ILE A 141 -18.38 -18.87 0.61
N LEU A 142 -17.17 -19.37 0.84
CA LEU A 142 -16.82 -20.76 0.53
C LEU A 142 -17.72 -21.72 1.30
N ARG A 143 -17.92 -21.51 2.61
CA ARG A 143 -18.84 -22.34 3.42
C ARG A 143 -20.27 -22.34 2.92
N ALA A 144 -20.76 -21.21 2.41
CA ALA A 144 -22.11 -21.13 1.85
C ALA A 144 -22.21 -21.91 0.53
N THR A 145 -21.19 -21.86 -0.32
CA THR A 145 -21.18 -22.55 -1.62
C THR A 145 -20.85 -24.04 -1.53
N SER A 146 -20.10 -24.48 -0.51
CA SER A 146 -19.76 -25.89 -0.29
C SER A 146 -20.90 -26.72 0.30
N ARG A 147 -22.07 -26.12 0.57
CA ARG A 147 -23.27 -26.81 1.06
C ARG A 147 -24.22 -27.25 -0.07
N CYS A 148 -23.78 -27.14 -1.33
CA CYS A 148 -24.55 -27.53 -2.51
C CYS A 148 -24.16 -28.90 -3.09
N ASP A 149 -23.35 -29.70 -2.37
CA ASP A 149 -23.05 -31.10 -2.69
C ASP A 149 -23.81 -32.06 -1.75
#